data_AF-A0A9P7KB05-F1
#
_entry.id   AF-A0A9P7KB05-F1
#
_cell.length_a   1.000
_cell.length_b   1.000
_cell.length_c   1.000
_cell.angle_alpha   90.00
_cell.angle_beta   90.00
_cell.angle_gamma   90.00
#
_symmetry.space_group_name_H-M   'P 1'
#
loop_
_entity.id
_entity.type
_entity.pdbx_description
1 polymer ?
#
loop_
_entity_poly.entity_id
_entity_poly.type
_entity_poly.pdbx_seq_one_letter_code
_entity_poly.pdbx_strand_id
1 'polypeptide(L)'
;MNRRSPGYALSCAEAIHLHHHGEEAIIFPILSTELDMGHNVEQHEAFTGALAVFEKYMTQVQTRKEEYNAEKTRQLLRVFAEPMVTHLHDEIPTISAERLRVFSKLKLDTMVKGLERLRLIWPYSNCDTNLEKHIRDQPFFTTMPYTVTHHDFVTYPSWASSL
;
A
#
# COMPACT_ATOMS: atom_id res chain seq x y z
N MET A 1 -11.63 -21.91 16.80
CA MET A 1 -12.12 -21.35 15.52
C MET A 1 -11.13 -20.28 15.05
N ASN A 2 -10.45 -20.52 13.93
CA ASN A 2 -9.31 -19.73 13.42
C ASN A 2 -9.70 -18.28 13.12
N ARG A 3 -9.22 -17.33 13.94
CA ARG A 3 -9.52 -15.88 13.88
C ARG A 3 -8.50 -15.05 13.09
N ARG A 4 -7.78 -15.62 12.11
CA ARG A 4 -6.67 -14.91 11.45
C ARG A 4 -6.79 -14.98 9.93
N SER A 5 -7.44 -14.00 9.31
CA SER A 5 -7.30 -13.70 7.86
C SER A 5 -7.77 -12.30 7.43
N PRO A 6 -8.85 -11.68 7.97
CA PRO A 6 -9.37 -10.44 7.39
C PRO A 6 -8.51 -9.21 7.69
N GLY A 7 -7.97 -9.11 8.91
CA GLY A 7 -7.14 -7.94 9.30
C GLY A 7 -5.88 -7.79 8.46
N TYR A 8 -5.18 -8.91 8.18
CA TYR A 8 -4.02 -8.92 7.29
C TYR A 8 -4.40 -8.52 5.86
N ALA A 9 -5.49 -9.09 5.33
CA ALA A 9 -5.98 -8.77 3.99
C ALA A 9 -6.39 -7.30 3.84
N LEU A 10 -7.04 -6.73 4.85
CA LEU A 10 -7.43 -5.32 4.90
C LEU A 10 -6.20 -4.39 5.00
N SER A 11 -5.19 -4.74 5.82
CA SER A 11 -3.92 -4.01 5.82
C SER A 11 -3.25 -3.96 4.45
N CYS A 12 -3.21 -5.10 3.75
CA CYS A 12 -2.65 -5.14 2.41
C CYS A 12 -3.42 -4.23 1.45
N ALA A 13 -4.75 -4.28 1.48
CA ALA A 13 -5.58 -3.44 0.63
C ALA A 13 -5.37 -1.95 0.91
N GLU A 14 -5.32 -1.56 2.19
CA GLU A 14 -5.03 -0.18 2.59
C GLU A 14 -3.64 0.28 2.14
N ALA A 15 -2.62 -0.57 2.27
CA ALA A 15 -1.27 -0.25 1.80
C ALA A 15 -1.22 -0.02 0.28
N ILE A 16 -1.95 -0.85 -0.48
CA ILE A 16 -2.08 -0.69 -1.94
C ILE A 16 -2.81 0.62 -2.26
N HIS A 17 -3.90 0.96 -1.56
CA HIS A 17 -4.59 2.24 -1.76
C HIS A 17 -3.69 3.44 -1.44
N LEU A 18 -2.98 3.42 -0.31
CA LEU A 18 -2.12 4.53 0.10
C LEU A 18 -0.97 4.77 -0.87
N HIS A 19 -0.35 3.70 -1.37
CA HIS A 19 0.74 3.77 -2.34
C HIS A 19 0.30 4.46 -3.63
N HIS A 20 -0.72 3.92 -4.31
CA HIS A 20 -1.16 4.43 -5.61
C HIS A 20 -1.89 5.78 -5.50
N HIS A 21 -2.59 6.05 -4.38
CA HIS A 21 -3.12 7.39 -4.12
C HIS A 21 -1.99 8.42 -3.94
N GLY A 22 -0.92 8.06 -3.23
CA GLY A 22 0.25 8.92 -3.08
C GLY A 22 0.94 9.19 -4.42
N GLU A 23 0.93 8.21 -5.31
CA GLU A 23 1.46 8.37 -6.65
C GLU A 23 0.67 9.39 -7.47
N GLU A 24 -0.64 9.20 -7.62
CA GLU A 24 -1.48 10.11 -8.40
C GLU A 24 -1.61 11.51 -7.80
N ALA A 25 -1.65 11.62 -6.46
CA ALA A 25 -1.81 12.91 -5.79
C ALA A 25 -0.52 13.74 -5.75
N ILE A 26 0.64 13.09 -5.69
CA ILE A 26 1.92 13.77 -5.40
C ILE A 26 3.00 13.46 -6.44
N ILE A 27 3.25 12.18 -6.74
CA ILE A 27 4.42 11.74 -7.53
C ILE A 27 4.20 11.99 -9.02
N PHE A 28 3.12 11.46 -9.59
CA PHE A 28 2.82 11.54 -11.01
C PHE A 28 2.66 12.98 -11.51
N PRO A 29 2.03 13.92 -10.78
CA PRO A 29 2.01 15.32 -11.19
C PRO A 29 3.42 15.94 -11.35
N ILE A 30 4.37 15.54 -10.51
CA ILE A 30 5.76 16.04 -10.58
C ILE A 30 6.52 15.31 -11.69
N LEU A 31 6.41 13.98 -11.77
CA LEU A 31 7.07 13.19 -12.82
C LEU A 31 6.57 13.53 -14.22
N SER A 32 5.29 13.86 -14.36
CA SER A 32 4.66 14.28 -15.62
C SER A 32 5.25 15.56 -16.22
N THR A 33 6.12 16.28 -15.48
CA THR A 33 6.86 17.42 -16.03
C THR A 33 7.95 17.01 -17.02
N GLU A 34 8.46 15.77 -16.95
CA GLU A 34 9.56 15.29 -17.81
C GLU A 34 9.32 13.87 -18.36
N LEU A 35 8.42 13.09 -17.76
CA LEU A 35 8.10 11.70 -18.12
C LEU A 35 6.62 11.56 -18.48
N ASP A 36 6.26 10.64 -19.36
CA ASP A 36 4.86 10.30 -19.62
C ASP A 36 4.37 9.28 -18.58
N MET A 37 3.46 9.73 -17.71
CA MET A 37 2.84 8.88 -16.68
C MET A 37 1.44 8.40 -17.06
N GLY A 38 0.93 8.73 -18.25
CA GLY A 38 -0.45 8.45 -18.63
C GLY A 38 -0.80 6.97 -18.60
N HIS A 39 0.11 6.12 -19.06
CA HIS A 39 -0.09 4.66 -19.01
C HIS A 39 -0.15 4.11 -17.58
N ASN A 40 0.67 4.63 -16.65
CA ASN A 40 0.64 4.19 -15.25
C ASN A 40 -0.71 4.55 -14.59
N VAL A 41 -1.23 5.76 -14.87
CA VAL A 41 -2.56 6.19 -14.40
C VAL A 41 -3.66 5.28 -14.96
N GLU A 42 -3.65 4.98 -16.26
CA GLU A 42 -4.62 4.06 -16.87
C GLU A 42 -4.57 2.67 -16.22
N GLN A 43 -3.38 2.16 -15.90
CA GLN A 43 -3.21 0.88 -15.25
C GLN A 43 -3.72 0.86 -13.79
N HIS A 44 -3.69 1.99 -13.07
CA HIS A 44 -4.31 2.09 -11.74
C HIS A 44 -5.83 1.85 -11.79
N GLU A 45 -6.51 2.39 -12.81
CA GLU A 45 -7.95 2.20 -13.00
C GLU A 45 -8.31 0.71 -13.20
N ALA A 46 -7.39 -0.08 -13.77
CA ALA A 46 -7.62 -1.48 -14.08
C ALA A 46 -7.73 -2.39 -12.84
N PHE A 47 -7.15 -2.01 -11.68
CA PHE A 47 -7.21 -2.84 -10.46
C PHE A 47 -7.89 -2.19 -9.27
N THR A 48 -7.95 -0.85 -9.17
CA THR A 48 -8.49 -0.14 -7.99
C THR A 48 -9.95 -0.48 -7.69
N GLY A 49 -10.79 -0.61 -8.73
CA GLY A 49 -12.18 -1.01 -8.57
C GLY A 49 -12.33 -2.43 -8.01
N ALA A 50 -11.54 -3.38 -8.52
CA ALA A 50 -11.55 -4.77 -8.05
C ALA A 50 -10.99 -4.90 -6.62
N LEU A 51 -9.97 -4.11 -6.28
CA LEU A 51 -9.42 -4.03 -4.93
C LEU A 51 -10.48 -3.57 -3.92
N ALA A 52 -11.26 -2.54 -4.25
CA ALA A 52 -12.35 -2.06 -3.39
C ALA A 52 -13.44 -3.13 -3.15
N VAL A 53 -13.72 -3.97 -4.15
CA VAL A 53 -14.65 -5.12 -3.98
C VAL A 53 -14.07 -6.17 -3.03
N PHE A 54 -12.78 -6.48 -3.15
CA PHE A 54 -12.08 -7.39 -2.24
C PHE A 54 -12.06 -6.86 -0.81
N GLU A 55 -11.72 -5.58 -0.62
CA GLU A 55 -11.71 -4.90 0.67
C GLU A 55 -13.09 -4.97 1.32
N LYS A 56 -14.15 -4.58 0.59
CA LYS A 56 -15.53 -4.62 1.08
C LYS A 56 -15.94 -6.02 1.57
N TYR A 57 -15.57 -7.06 0.83
CA TYR A 57 -15.82 -8.44 1.26
C TYR A 57 -15.08 -8.76 2.57
N MET A 58 -13.79 -8.41 2.67
CA MET A 58 -13.02 -8.62 3.90
C MET A 58 -13.56 -7.83 5.09
N THR A 59 -14.08 -6.61 4.89
CA THR A 59 -14.78 -5.83 5.92
C THR A 59 -16.07 -6.50 6.36
N GLN A 60 -16.86 -7.05 5.43
CA GLN A 60 -18.07 -7.81 5.77
C GLN A 60 -17.74 -9.07 6.59
N VAL A 61 -16.67 -9.77 6.25
CA VAL A 61 -16.17 -10.91 7.04
C VAL A 61 -15.69 -10.45 8.43
N GLN A 62 -14.91 -9.38 8.51
CA GLN A 62 -14.41 -8.82 9.77
C GLN A 62 -15.57 -8.40 10.70
N THR A 63 -16.60 -7.78 10.14
CA THR A 63 -17.80 -7.31 10.87
C THR A 63 -18.86 -8.39 11.06
N ARG A 64 -18.57 -9.65 10.69
CA ARG A 64 -19.48 -10.81 10.81
C ARG A 64 -20.79 -10.67 10.05
N LYS A 65 -20.82 -9.83 9.02
CA LYS A 65 -21.96 -9.70 8.09
C LYS A 65 -21.93 -10.77 7.00
N GLU A 66 -20.77 -11.39 6.78
CA GLU A 66 -20.59 -12.53 5.88
C GLU A 66 -19.63 -13.55 6.51
N GLU A 67 -19.79 -14.84 6.20
CA GLU A 67 -18.82 -15.86 6.60
C GLU A 67 -17.60 -15.88 5.67
N TYR A 68 -16.43 -16.17 6.23
CA TYR A 68 -15.22 -16.33 5.44
C TYR A 68 -15.33 -17.53 4.50
N ASN A 69 -15.11 -17.27 3.21
CA ASN A 69 -15.10 -18.27 2.15
C ASN A 69 -13.76 -18.15 1.40
N ALA A 70 -12.94 -19.19 1.53
CA ALA A 70 -11.60 -19.21 0.95
C ALA A 70 -11.62 -19.18 -0.59
N GLU A 71 -12.62 -19.79 -1.23
CA GLU A 71 -12.74 -19.80 -2.69
C GLU A 71 -13.14 -18.42 -3.22
N LYS A 72 -14.17 -17.81 -2.64
CA LYS A 72 -14.55 -16.42 -2.93
C LYS A 72 -13.38 -15.45 -2.71
N THR A 73 -12.64 -15.63 -1.61
CA THR A 73 -11.43 -14.85 -1.31
C THR A 73 -10.40 -14.93 -2.44
N ARG A 74 -10.06 -16.14 -2.89
CA ARG A 74 -9.09 -16.34 -3.98
C ARG A 74 -9.56 -15.77 -5.30
N GLN A 75 -10.85 -15.91 -5.60
CA GLN A 75 -11.45 -15.36 -6.82
C GLN A 75 -11.32 -13.83 -6.83
N LEU A 76 -11.79 -13.16 -5.76
CA LEU A 76 -11.69 -11.71 -5.63
C LEU A 76 -10.25 -11.21 -5.64
N LEU A 77 -9.33 -11.94 -4.99
CA LEU A 77 -7.91 -11.60 -4.99
C LEU A 77 -7.33 -11.60 -6.41
N ARG A 78 -7.62 -12.63 -7.21
CA ARG A 78 -7.09 -12.74 -8.58
C ARG A 78 -7.53 -11.59 -9.48
N VAL A 79 -8.78 -11.12 -9.32
CA VAL A 79 -9.32 -10.05 -10.18
C VAL A 79 -8.49 -8.78 -10.12
N PHE A 80 -8.03 -8.36 -8.94
CA PHE A 80 -7.18 -7.17 -8.84
C PHE A 80 -5.68 -7.48 -8.92
N ALA A 81 -5.26 -8.66 -8.45
CA ALA A 81 -3.84 -8.98 -8.33
C ALA A 81 -3.14 -9.13 -9.70
N GLU A 82 -3.80 -9.71 -10.70
CA GLU A 82 -3.22 -9.85 -12.04
C GLU A 82 -2.90 -8.49 -12.69
N PRO A 83 -3.86 -7.57 -12.87
CA PRO A 83 -3.57 -6.24 -13.43
C PRO A 83 -2.60 -5.42 -12.56
N MET A 84 -2.68 -5.54 -11.23
CA MET A 84 -1.73 -4.86 -10.34
C MET A 84 -0.29 -5.37 -10.51
N VAL A 85 -0.09 -6.69 -10.64
CA VAL A 85 1.25 -7.24 -10.88
C VAL A 85 1.79 -6.79 -12.23
N THR A 86 0.97 -6.74 -13.27
CA THR A 86 1.35 -6.16 -14.57
C THR A 86 1.80 -4.71 -14.41
N HIS A 87 0.98 -3.88 -13.75
CA HIS A 87 1.31 -2.49 -13.47
C HIS A 87 2.67 -2.33 -12.78
N LEU A 88 2.92 -3.09 -11.70
CA LEU A 88 4.19 -3.03 -10.97
C LEU A 88 5.41 -3.40 -11.84
N HIS A 89 5.25 -4.24 -12.85
CA HIS A 89 6.33 -4.57 -13.79
C HIS A 89 6.54 -3.46 -14.84
N ASP A 90 5.44 -2.91 -15.35
CA ASP A 90 5.45 -1.90 -16.42
C ASP A 90 5.88 -0.52 -15.90
N GLU A 91 5.67 -0.23 -14.61
CA GLU A 91 6.08 1.03 -14.00
C GLU A 91 7.61 1.14 -13.88
N ILE A 92 8.31 0.04 -13.51
CA ILE A 92 9.76 0.02 -13.30
C ILE A 92 10.57 0.69 -14.42
N PRO A 93 10.38 0.35 -15.72
CA PRO A 93 11.11 1.02 -16.81
C PRO A 93 10.72 2.49 -16.98
N THR A 94 9.52 2.90 -16.58
CA THR A 94 9.04 4.29 -16.66
C THR A 94 9.73 5.18 -15.62
N ILE A 95 9.90 4.68 -14.39
CA ILE A 95 10.52 5.41 -13.27
C ILE A 95 11.93 4.93 -12.93
N SER A 96 12.64 4.36 -13.91
CA SER A 96 13.97 3.80 -13.69
C SER A 96 14.98 4.86 -13.22
N ALA A 97 16.05 4.41 -12.56
CA ALA A 97 17.11 5.31 -12.09
C ALA A 97 17.73 6.15 -13.23
N GLU A 98 17.73 5.65 -14.47
CA GLU A 98 18.16 6.41 -15.65
C GLU A 98 17.16 7.52 -16.00
N ARG A 99 15.87 7.18 -16.06
CA ARG A 99 14.78 8.13 -16.36
C ARG A 99 14.72 9.25 -15.32
N LEU A 100 14.94 8.94 -14.05
CA LEU A 100 14.89 9.91 -12.95
C LEU A 100 16.07 10.90 -12.93
N ARG A 101 17.13 10.70 -13.71
CA ARG A 101 18.30 11.61 -13.75
C ARG A 101 18.00 12.99 -14.34
N VAL A 102 16.91 13.13 -15.09
CA VAL A 102 16.49 14.41 -15.67
C VAL A 102 15.97 15.38 -14.60
N PHE A 103 15.61 14.88 -13.42
CA PHE A 103 15.08 15.70 -12.33
C PHE A 103 16.19 16.27 -11.47
N SER A 104 16.02 17.53 -11.05
CA SER A 104 16.89 18.12 -10.05
C SER A 104 16.64 17.48 -8.68
N LYS A 105 17.67 17.46 -7.82
CA LYS A 105 17.54 17.02 -6.42
C LYS A 105 16.39 17.75 -5.71
N LEU A 106 16.17 19.03 -5.99
CA LEU A 106 15.08 19.81 -5.39
C LEU A 106 13.70 19.27 -5.77
N LYS A 107 13.49 18.88 -7.03
CA LYS A 107 12.22 18.26 -7.46
C LYS A 107 12.01 16.93 -6.74
N LEU A 108 13.04 16.08 -6.67
CA LEU A 108 12.99 14.80 -5.97
C LEU A 108 12.74 14.96 -4.46
N ASP A 109 13.40 15.92 -3.80
CA ASP A 109 13.17 16.23 -2.38
C ASP A 109 11.74 16.73 -2.14
N THR A 110 11.14 17.44 -3.11
CA THR A 110 9.76 17.92 -3.02
C THR A 110 8.77 16.76 -3.05
N MET A 111 9.02 15.74 -3.87
CA MET A 111 8.22 14.51 -3.92
C MET A 111 8.25 13.78 -2.57
N VAL A 112 9.45 13.55 -2.02
CA VAL A 112 9.62 12.88 -0.71
C VAL A 112 8.88 13.62 0.39
N LYS A 113 9.05 14.95 0.48
CA LYS A 113 8.34 15.78 1.47
C LYS A 113 6.82 15.78 1.26
N GLY A 114 6.35 15.63 0.02
CA GLY A 114 4.93 15.53 -0.31
C GLY A 114 4.32 14.24 0.24
N LEU A 115 4.99 13.11 0.04
CA LEU A 115 4.57 11.81 0.60
C LEU A 115 4.56 11.81 2.14
N GLU A 116 5.56 12.42 2.77
CA GLU A 116 5.61 12.59 4.23
C GLU A 116 4.38 13.36 4.75
N ARG A 117 3.94 14.40 4.05
CA ARG A 117 2.74 15.17 4.42
C ARG A 117 1.45 14.41 4.19
N LEU A 118 1.34 13.64 3.11
CA LEU A 118 0.14 12.86 2.82
C LEU A 118 -0.12 11.82 3.93
N ARG A 119 0.94 11.20 4.46
CA ARG A 119 0.86 10.28 5.60
C ARG A 119 0.30 10.93 6.87
N LEU A 120 0.52 12.23 7.07
CA LEU A 120 0.01 12.96 8.23
C LEU A 120 -1.46 13.39 8.10
N ILE A 121 -2.00 13.41 6.88
CA ILE A 121 -3.34 13.94 6.59
C ILE A 121 -4.36 12.80 6.42
N TRP A 122 -3.93 11.59 6.03
CA TRP A 122 -4.83 10.45 5.83
C TRP A 122 -5.52 10.04 7.14
N PRO A 123 -6.82 10.34 7.34
CA PRO A 123 -7.49 10.19 8.63
C PRO A 123 -8.05 8.77 8.86
N TYR A 124 -7.79 7.83 7.95
CA TYR A 124 -8.31 6.46 8.05
C TYR A 124 -7.41 5.51 8.84
N SER A 125 -6.24 5.98 9.27
CA SER A 125 -5.34 5.17 10.07
C SER A 125 -5.74 5.20 11.54
N ASN A 126 -6.29 4.09 12.05
CA ASN A 126 -6.14 3.73 13.46
C ASN A 126 -4.67 3.32 13.77
N CYS A 127 -3.68 3.91 13.09
CA CYS A 127 -2.27 3.68 13.38
C CYS A 127 -1.94 4.46 14.65
N ASP A 128 -1.70 3.73 15.72
CA ASP A 128 -1.23 4.26 17.00
C ASP A 128 -0.06 5.23 16.75
N THR A 129 -0.13 6.43 17.32
CA THR A 129 0.93 7.45 17.27
C THR A 129 2.33 6.92 17.71
N ASN A 130 2.39 5.80 18.43
CA ASN A 130 3.64 5.12 18.75
C ASN A 130 4.24 4.34 17.55
N LEU A 131 3.41 3.88 16.62
CA LEU A 131 3.81 3.22 15.37
C LEU A 131 4.53 4.20 14.43
N GLU A 132 4.10 5.46 14.36
CA GLU A 132 4.76 6.50 13.54
C GLU A 132 6.21 6.77 13.96
N LYS A 133 6.49 6.72 15.27
CA LYS A 133 7.84 6.92 15.80
C LYS A 133 8.75 5.73 15.46
N HIS A 134 8.22 4.51 15.53
CA HIS A 134 8.97 3.29 15.24
C HIS A 134 9.21 3.06 13.74
N ILE A 135 8.23 3.39 12.88
CA ILE A 135 8.36 3.31 11.41
C ILE A 135 9.44 4.27 10.89
N ARG A 136 9.60 5.44 11.52
CA ARG A 136 10.59 6.46 11.13
C ARG A 136 12.04 5.96 11.20
N ASP A 137 12.30 5.00 12.08
CA ASP A 137 13.65 4.49 12.37
C ASP A 137 13.98 3.19 11.60
N GLN A 138 13.08 2.69 10.75
CA GLN A 138 13.22 1.40 10.06
C GLN A 138 13.23 1.58 8.52
N PRO A 139 14.10 0.87 7.79
CA PRO A 139 14.09 0.91 6.32
C PRO A 139 12.78 0.34 5.75
N PHE A 140 12.34 0.87 4.60
CA PHE A 140 11.04 0.61 3.96
C PHE A 140 10.65 -0.88 3.86
N PHE A 141 11.61 -1.78 3.66
CA PHE A 141 11.37 -3.23 3.59
C PHE A 141 11.07 -3.89 4.94
N THR A 142 11.43 -3.25 6.06
CA THR A 142 11.09 -3.70 7.41
C THR A 142 9.69 -3.26 7.81
N THR A 143 9.11 -2.23 7.19
CA THR A 143 7.76 -1.73 7.52
C THR A 143 6.66 -2.73 7.12
N MET A 144 6.83 -3.44 6.00
CA MET A 144 5.83 -4.38 5.48
C MET A 144 5.46 -5.52 6.47
N PRO A 145 6.38 -6.22 7.14
CA PRO A 145 5.99 -7.20 8.17
C PRO A 145 5.21 -6.64 9.37
N TYR A 146 5.48 -5.40 9.78
CA TYR A 146 4.88 -4.80 10.98
C TYR A 146 3.53 -4.13 10.71
N THR A 147 3.34 -3.50 9.54
CA THR A 147 2.07 -2.86 9.18
C THR A 147 1.00 -3.89 8.79
N VAL A 148 1.42 -5.06 8.29
CA VAL A 148 0.49 -6.02 7.70
C VAL A 148 -0.10 -7.00 8.72
N THR A 149 0.42 -7.07 9.96
CA THR A 149 -0.03 -8.09 10.93
C THR A 149 -1.13 -7.65 11.91
N HIS A 150 -1.51 -6.36 12.00
CA HIS A 150 -2.52 -5.86 12.97
C HIS A 150 -2.33 -6.45 14.39
N HIS A 151 -1.08 -6.65 14.81
CA HIS A 151 -0.80 -7.18 16.14
C HIS A 151 -1.12 -6.11 17.19
N ASP A 152 -1.90 -6.49 18.19
CA ASP A 152 -2.06 -5.71 19.40
C ASP A 152 -0.70 -5.64 20.11
N PHE A 153 -0.16 -4.42 20.24
CA PHE A 153 1.15 -4.17 20.85
C PHE A 153 1.23 -4.55 22.33
N VAL A 154 0.09 -4.78 22.99
CA VAL A 154 0.03 -5.27 24.38
C VAL A 154 0.19 -6.79 24.43
N THR A 155 -0.16 -7.52 23.37
CA THR A 155 -0.23 -8.99 23.36
C THR A 155 0.70 -9.65 22.34
N TYR A 156 1.60 -8.90 21.70
CA TYR A 156 2.55 -9.47 20.76
C TYR A 156 3.58 -10.36 21.48
N PRO A 157 3.91 -11.55 20.94
CA PRO A 157 4.98 -12.37 21.49
C PRO A 157 6.33 -11.69 21.19
N SER A 158 7.14 -11.45 22.23
CA SER A 158 8.52 -11.00 22.07
C SER A 158 9.40 -12.19 21.69
N TRP A 159 9.82 -12.25 20.43
CA TRP A 159 10.83 -13.20 19.99
C TRP A 159 12.16 -12.50 20.19
N ALA A 160 13.01 -13.03 21.07
CA ALA A 160 14.36 -12.53 21.21
C ALA A 160 15.05 -12.68 19.85
N SER A 161 15.41 -11.56 19.22
CA SER A 161 16.26 -11.56 18.04
C SER A 161 17.65 -12.02 18.46
N SER A 162 17.92 -13.32 18.32
CA SER A 162 19.28 -13.84 18.40
C SER A 162 20.00 -13.54 17.10
N LEU A 163 20.58 -12.34 17.01
CA LEU A 163 21.66 -11.99 16.08
C LEU A 163 22.79 -11.35 16.88
#